data_AF-A0AAW7WAQ7-F1
#
_entry.id   AF-A0AAW7WAQ7-F1
#
_cell.length_a   1.000
_cell.length_b   1.000
_cell.length_c   1.000
_cell.angle_alpha   90.00
_cell.angle_beta   90.00
_cell.angle_gamma   90.00
#
_symmetry.space_group_name_H-M   'P 1'
#
loop_
_entity.id
_entity.type
_entity.pdbx_description
1 polymer ?
#
loop_
_entity_poly.entity_id
_entity_poly.type
_entity_poly.pdbx_seq_one_letter_code
_entity_poly.pdbx_strand_id
1 'polypeptide(L)'
;MKKSLQFVHIGKCGGSTVNSLLDNSPFVQNNYSNYFESHINGVNTISSCDYLFVLRNPIRRAFSAFEWRKKLVIDDKNPEQQGRFSGEQEVLKKYISLGNMARLLYRSDGSLDQKVARDFNLIHHLRESIHFYINPLVSILSTENILGVICQELLAEDCSRILGVDATNLFCRRNDSKTSIHSDLDVLSVANLRRFLFEDYQCIIKLWSLGAISNKQLSALLDES
;
A
#
# COMPACT_ATOMS: atom_id res chain seq x y z
N MET A 1 28.49 -0.65 -15.20
CA MET A 1 28.37 -0.61 -13.73
C MET A 1 26.99 -1.14 -13.37
N LYS A 2 26.88 -1.97 -12.31
CA LYS A 2 25.56 -2.40 -11.82
C LYS A 2 24.80 -1.21 -11.23
N LYS A 3 23.50 -1.10 -11.52
CA LYS A 3 22.62 -0.07 -10.96
C LYS A 3 22.31 -0.36 -9.48
N SER A 4 21.76 0.64 -8.81
CA SER A 4 21.10 0.49 -7.51
C SER A 4 19.62 0.13 -7.71
N LEU A 5 19.08 -0.67 -6.79
CA LEU A 5 17.65 -0.99 -6.73
C LEU A 5 16.98 -0.20 -5.60
N GLN A 6 15.90 0.49 -5.91
CA GLN A 6 15.05 1.11 -4.90
C GLN A 6 13.80 0.27 -4.66
N PHE A 7 13.70 -0.26 -3.45
CA PHE A 7 12.52 -0.98 -3.01
C PHE A 7 11.48 -0.01 -2.43
N VAL A 8 10.39 0.19 -3.15
CA VAL A 8 9.30 1.09 -2.77
C VAL A 8 8.30 0.32 -1.90
N HIS A 9 8.49 0.40 -0.58
CA HIS A 9 7.64 -0.26 0.41
C HIS A 9 6.44 0.60 0.76
N ILE A 10 5.31 0.30 0.13
CA ILE A 10 4.02 0.89 0.49
C ILE A 10 3.43 0.14 1.68
N GLY A 11 3.11 0.87 2.75
CA GLY A 11 2.55 0.30 3.96
C GLY A 11 1.36 -0.61 3.69
N LYS A 12 1.36 -1.78 4.36
CA LYS A 12 0.28 -2.80 4.32
C LYS A 12 0.11 -3.57 3.02
N CYS A 13 1.10 -3.50 2.13
CA CYS A 13 1.14 -4.26 0.89
C CYS A 13 2.03 -5.53 0.96
N GLY A 14 2.56 -5.89 2.13
CA GLY A 14 3.43 -7.07 2.28
C GLY A 14 4.92 -6.76 2.18
N GLY A 15 5.30 -5.48 2.18
CA GLY A 15 6.67 -5.08 1.94
C GLY A 15 7.67 -5.58 2.98
N SER A 16 7.29 -5.79 4.24
CA SER A 16 8.19 -6.44 5.23
C SER A 16 8.61 -7.85 4.80
N THR A 17 7.71 -8.62 4.19
CA THR A 17 8.03 -9.97 3.69
C THR A 17 8.94 -9.89 2.48
N VAL A 18 8.62 -9.02 1.52
CA VAL A 18 9.49 -8.81 0.35
C VAL A 18 10.87 -8.31 0.75
N ASN A 19 10.97 -7.36 1.69
CA ASN A 19 12.26 -6.85 2.16
C ASN A 19 13.15 -7.96 2.70
N SER A 20 12.59 -8.86 3.54
CA SER A 20 13.34 -10.02 4.06
C SER A 20 13.81 -11.01 3.00
N LEU A 21 13.21 -10.96 1.81
CA LEU A 21 13.53 -11.82 0.67
C LEU A 21 14.57 -11.19 -0.27
N LEU A 22 14.71 -9.86 -0.28
CA LEU A 22 15.66 -9.16 -1.17
C LEU A 22 17.11 -9.57 -0.90
N ASP A 23 17.48 -9.71 0.37
CA ASP A 23 18.82 -10.17 0.77
C ASP A 23 19.13 -11.58 0.26
N ASN A 24 18.11 -12.42 0.09
CA ASN A 24 18.24 -13.81 -0.34
C ASN A 24 17.96 -14.00 -1.84
N SER A 25 17.66 -12.92 -2.58
CA SER A 25 17.32 -13.01 -4.00
C SER A 25 18.59 -13.16 -4.84
N PRO A 26 18.82 -14.30 -5.50
CA PRO A 26 19.96 -14.46 -6.41
C PRO A 26 19.85 -13.49 -7.59
N PHE A 27 18.62 -13.16 -8.01
CA PHE A 27 18.39 -12.16 -9.05
C PHE A 27 18.91 -10.78 -8.61
N VAL A 28 18.57 -10.33 -7.40
CA VAL A 28 19.00 -9.01 -6.91
C VAL A 28 20.52 -8.97 -6.75
N GLN A 29 21.12 -9.98 -6.11
CA GLN A 29 22.57 -10.07 -5.91
C GLN A 29 23.36 -10.07 -7.23
N ASN A 30 22.83 -10.73 -8.26
CA ASN A 30 23.51 -10.82 -9.55
C ASN A 30 23.38 -9.57 -10.41
N ASN A 31 22.28 -8.81 -10.29
CA ASN A 31 21.99 -7.68 -11.19
C ASN A 31 22.27 -6.30 -10.59
N TYR A 32 22.26 -6.16 -9.26
CA TYR A 32 22.41 -4.86 -8.60
C TYR A 32 23.67 -4.77 -7.75
N SER A 33 24.20 -3.55 -7.58
CA SER A 33 25.35 -3.29 -6.70
C SER A 33 24.92 -3.18 -5.24
N ASN A 34 23.73 -2.63 -5.00
CA ASN A 34 23.07 -2.52 -3.73
C ASN A 34 21.55 -2.35 -3.94
N TYR A 35 20.79 -2.43 -2.85
CA TYR A 35 19.42 -1.95 -2.83
C TYR A 35 19.17 -1.15 -1.56
N PHE A 36 18.13 -0.31 -1.57
CA PHE A 36 17.67 0.42 -0.39
C PHE A 36 16.16 0.56 -0.38
N GLU A 37 15.59 0.67 0.82
CA GLU A 37 14.15 0.75 1.04
C GLU A 37 13.67 2.21 1.12
N SER A 38 12.49 2.47 0.58
CA SER A 38 11.73 3.72 0.75
C SER A 38 10.38 3.41 1.40
N HIS A 39 10.19 3.85 2.65
CA HIS A 39 8.97 3.59 3.45
C HIS A 39 8.50 4.82 4.25
N ILE A 40 9.24 5.29 5.27
CA ILE A 40 8.69 6.29 6.23
C ILE A 40 8.82 7.76 5.75
N ASN A 41 9.60 8.03 4.70
CA ASN A 41 9.87 9.40 4.23
C ASN A 41 9.55 9.62 2.75
N GLY A 42 8.67 8.80 2.18
CA GLY A 42 8.40 8.81 0.74
C GLY A 42 9.54 8.16 -0.05
N VAL A 43 9.64 8.49 -1.34
CA VAL A 43 10.55 7.86 -2.29
C VAL A 43 11.57 8.85 -2.81
N ASN A 44 12.84 8.45 -2.86
CA ASN A 44 13.90 9.19 -3.53
C ASN A 44 13.71 9.12 -5.06
N THR A 45 13.84 10.25 -5.75
CA THR A 45 13.75 10.34 -7.22
C THR A 45 15.14 10.21 -7.85
N ILE A 46 15.60 8.97 -8.05
CA ILE A 46 16.94 8.71 -8.59
C ILE A 46 16.82 8.09 -9.99
N SER A 47 17.16 8.85 -11.02
CA SER A 47 17.02 8.42 -12.43
C SER A 47 17.92 7.24 -12.81
N SER A 48 19.01 7.01 -12.06
CA SER A 48 19.94 5.90 -12.26
C SER A 48 19.56 4.61 -11.52
N CYS A 49 18.48 4.63 -10.73
CA CYS A 49 17.99 3.45 -10.04
C CYS A 49 16.94 2.71 -10.86
N ASP A 50 16.87 1.40 -10.66
CA ASP A 50 15.67 0.64 -11.00
C ASP A 50 14.75 0.56 -9.77
N TYR A 51 13.45 0.38 -9.99
CA TYR A 51 12.42 0.41 -8.96
C TYR A 51 11.68 -0.92 -8.84
N LEU A 52 11.49 -1.39 -7.62
CA LEU A 52 10.63 -2.52 -7.28
C LEU A 52 9.49 -2.03 -6.39
N PHE A 53 8.25 -2.24 -6.82
CA PHE A 53 7.07 -1.85 -6.05
C PHE A 53 6.41 -3.04 -5.38
N VAL A 54 5.83 -2.80 -4.22
CA VAL A 54 4.91 -3.74 -3.58
C VAL A 54 3.54 -3.09 -3.40
N LEU A 55 2.54 -3.66 -4.08
CA LEU A 55 1.17 -3.14 -4.16
C LEU A 55 0.16 -4.09 -3.56
N ARG A 56 -1.03 -3.55 -3.31
CA ARG A 56 -2.22 -4.25 -2.86
C ARG A 56 -3.43 -3.49 -3.40
N ASN A 57 -4.57 -4.15 -3.57
CA ASN A 57 -5.82 -3.47 -3.89
C ASN A 57 -6.03 -2.25 -2.95
N PRO A 58 -6.31 -1.03 -3.47
CA PRO A 58 -6.34 0.20 -2.67
C PRO A 58 -7.30 0.15 -1.47
N ILE A 59 -8.49 -0.44 -1.64
CA ILE A 59 -9.49 -0.58 -0.57
C ILE A 59 -9.01 -1.59 0.47
N ARG A 60 -8.53 -2.77 0.04
CA ARG A 60 -7.98 -3.80 0.96
C ARG A 60 -6.77 -3.30 1.73
N ARG A 61 -5.93 -2.46 1.10
CA ARG A 61 -4.82 -1.77 1.75
C ARG A 61 -5.33 -0.79 2.79
N ALA A 62 -6.27 0.10 2.44
CA ALA A 62 -6.84 1.07 3.36
C ALA A 62 -7.48 0.38 4.59
N PHE A 63 -8.23 -0.70 4.37
CA PHE A 63 -8.80 -1.51 5.45
C PHE A 63 -7.73 -2.06 6.39
N SER A 64 -6.70 -2.72 5.81
CA SER A 64 -5.56 -3.25 6.57
C SER A 64 -4.79 -2.16 7.34
N ALA A 65 -4.67 -0.96 6.77
CA ALA A 65 -4.04 0.20 7.40
C ALA A 65 -4.85 0.72 8.58
N PHE A 66 -6.16 0.91 8.41
CA PHE A 66 -7.05 1.35 9.48
C PHE A 66 -7.03 0.37 10.66
N GLU A 67 -7.28 -0.92 10.40
CA GLU A 67 -7.33 -1.94 11.44
C GLU A 67 -5.99 -2.09 12.16
N TRP A 68 -4.87 -1.97 11.44
CA TRP A 68 -3.54 -2.02 12.05
C TRP A 68 -3.27 -0.81 12.97
N ARG A 69 -3.64 0.40 12.55
CA ARG A 69 -3.48 1.60 13.40
C ARG A 69 -4.43 1.55 14.60
N LYS A 70 -5.67 1.14 14.40
CA LYS A 70 -6.64 0.91 15.49
C LYS A 70 -6.10 -0.07 16.52
N LYS A 71 -5.60 -1.24 16.07
CA LYS A 71 -4.99 -2.23 16.97
C LYS A 71 -3.88 -1.61 17.81
N LEU A 72 -2.91 -0.96 17.18
CA LEU A 72 -1.74 -0.41 17.89
C LEU A 72 -2.10 0.73 18.86
N VAL A 73 -3.02 1.61 18.47
CA VAL A 73 -3.32 2.86 19.19
C VAL A 73 -4.44 2.70 20.22
N ILE A 74 -5.46 1.91 19.89
CA ILE A 74 -6.69 1.76 20.68
C ILE A 74 -6.69 0.45 21.47
N ASP A 75 -6.45 -0.68 20.80
CA ASP A 75 -6.67 -2.00 21.40
C ASP A 75 -5.48 -2.43 22.27
N ASP A 76 -4.28 -2.44 21.70
CA ASP A 76 -3.02 -2.77 22.38
C ASP A 76 -2.52 -1.62 23.27
N LYS A 77 -3.04 -0.41 23.04
CA LYS A 77 -2.65 0.83 23.75
C LYS A 77 -1.13 1.02 23.82
N ASN A 78 -0.42 0.73 22.73
CA ASN A 78 1.03 0.80 22.72
C ASN A 78 1.49 2.24 23.03
N PRO A 79 2.21 2.50 24.14
CA PRO A 79 2.59 3.85 24.56
C PRO A 79 3.38 4.62 23.51
N GLU A 80 4.21 3.93 22.71
CA GLU A 80 5.00 4.53 21.65
C GLU A 80 4.16 4.95 20.43
N GLN A 81 2.93 4.45 20.31
CA GLN A 81 2.04 4.70 19.17
C GLN A 81 0.94 5.71 19.47
N GLN A 82 0.46 5.79 20.72
CA GLN A 82 -0.71 6.61 21.08
C GLN A 82 -0.52 8.11 20.87
N GLY A 83 0.69 8.63 21.08
CA GLY A 83 1.03 10.04 20.88
C GLY A 83 1.87 10.32 19.63
N ARG A 84 2.16 9.30 18.82
CA ARG A 84 3.13 9.43 17.71
C ARG A 84 2.61 10.33 16.60
N PHE A 85 1.31 10.31 16.34
CA PHE A 85 0.66 11.09 15.29
C PHE A 85 -0.50 11.90 15.88
N SER A 86 -0.36 13.22 15.85
CA SER A 86 -1.36 14.13 16.42
C SER A 86 -2.73 13.95 15.76
N GLY A 87 -3.77 13.78 16.58
CA GLY A 87 -5.15 13.62 16.12
C GLY A 87 -5.55 12.21 15.67
N GLU A 88 -4.59 11.27 15.50
CA GLU A 88 -4.89 9.93 14.99
C GLU A 88 -5.76 9.14 15.96
N GLN A 89 -5.45 9.19 17.27
CA GLN A 89 -6.21 8.44 18.27
C GLN A 89 -7.67 8.91 18.35
N GLU A 90 -7.90 10.21 18.29
CA GLU A 90 -9.22 10.84 18.32
C GLU A 90 -10.04 10.42 17.10
N VAL A 91 -9.42 10.42 15.91
CA VAL A 91 -10.05 9.96 14.68
C VAL A 91 -10.40 8.47 14.77
N LEU A 92 -9.48 7.60 15.21
CA LEU A 92 -9.74 6.17 15.33
C LEU A 92 -10.89 5.88 16.30
N LYS A 93 -10.96 6.60 17.43
CA LYS A 93 -12.09 6.51 18.39
C LYS A 93 -13.40 7.02 17.80
N LYS A 94 -13.35 8.10 17.03
CA LYS A 94 -14.52 8.75 16.43
C LYS A 94 -15.23 7.85 15.42
N TYR A 95 -14.47 7.23 14.51
CA TYR A 95 -15.07 6.44 13.43
C TYR A 95 -15.23 4.96 13.78
N ILE A 96 -14.38 4.41 14.66
CA ILE A 96 -14.40 3.01 15.12
C ILE A 96 -13.99 1.99 14.05
N SER A 97 -14.40 2.19 12.79
CA SER A 97 -14.08 1.33 11.64
C SER A 97 -13.87 2.14 10.36
N LEU A 98 -13.27 1.53 9.35
CA LEU A 98 -13.09 2.17 8.05
C LEU A 98 -14.45 2.35 7.35
N GLY A 99 -15.37 1.38 7.45
CA GLY A 99 -16.71 1.48 6.87
C GLY A 99 -17.48 2.70 7.38
N ASN A 100 -17.46 2.95 8.70
CA ASN A 100 -18.08 4.14 9.29
C ASN A 100 -17.49 5.44 8.75
N MET A 101 -16.16 5.51 8.60
CA MET A 101 -15.50 6.66 7.98
C MET A 101 -15.89 6.81 6.51
N ALA A 102 -15.90 5.70 5.76
CA ALA A 102 -16.17 5.68 4.33
C ALA A 102 -17.58 6.17 3.96
N ARG A 103 -18.61 5.77 4.71
CA ARG A 103 -19.99 6.25 4.49
C ARG A 103 -20.12 7.76 4.63
N LEU A 104 -19.27 8.38 5.46
CA LEU A 104 -19.30 9.81 5.73
C LEU A 104 -18.39 10.63 4.80
N LEU A 105 -17.61 9.99 3.92
CA LEU A 105 -16.70 10.70 2.99
C LEU A 105 -17.45 11.65 2.06
N TYR A 106 -18.67 11.31 1.67
CA TYR A 106 -19.47 12.13 0.76
C TYR A 106 -20.82 12.47 1.40
N ARG A 107 -21.27 13.71 1.18
CA ARG A 107 -22.59 14.18 1.60
C ARG A 107 -23.67 13.67 0.67
N SER A 108 -24.93 13.87 1.05
CA SER A 108 -26.10 13.48 0.25
C SER A 108 -26.15 14.14 -1.13
N ASP A 109 -25.54 15.32 -1.29
CA ASP A 109 -25.38 16.02 -2.58
C ASP A 109 -24.21 15.50 -3.44
N GLY A 110 -23.49 14.48 -2.95
CA GLY A 110 -22.32 13.90 -3.62
C GLY A 110 -21.03 14.70 -3.47
N SER A 111 -21.03 15.81 -2.73
CA SER A 111 -19.83 16.59 -2.43
C SER A 111 -18.95 15.89 -1.40
N LEU A 112 -17.63 16.06 -1.53
CA LEU A 112 -16.67 15.50 -0.57
C LEU A 112 -16.79 16.24 0.78
N ASP A 113 -16.95 15.47 1.87
CA ASP A 113 -16.82 16.01 3.21
C ASP A 113 -15.35 16.22 3.56
N GLN A 114 -14.90 17.48 3.42
CA GLN A 114 -13.52 17.89 3.68
C GLN A 114 -13.05 17.59 5.11
N LYS A 115 -13.96 17.52 6.10
CA LYS A 115 -13.58 17.17 7.48
C LYS A 115 -13.26 15.68 7.57
N VAL A 116 -14.09 14.84 6.99
CA VAL A 116 -13.86 13.38 6.97
C VAL A 116 -12.63 13.03 6.15
N ALA A 117 -12.42 13.70 5.01
CA ALA A 117 -11.19 13.55 4.21
C ALA A 117 -9.92 13.94 4.98
N ARG A 118 -9.95 15.04 5.74
CA ARG A 118 -8.84 15.41 6.63
C ARG A 118 -8.61 14.37 7.72
N ASP A 119 -9.68 13.89 8.35
CA ASP A 119 -9.58 12.85 9.38
C ASP A 119 -8.98 11.55 8.81
N PHE A 120 -9.38 11.14 7.61
CA PHE A 120 -8.79 9.99 6.90
C PHE A 120 -7.26 10.16 6.77
N ASN A 121 -6.81 11.34 6.40
CA ASN A 121 -5.38 11.68 6.25
C ASN A 121 -4.64 11.91 7.58
N LEU A 122 -5.32 11.95 8.73
CA LEU A 122 -4.66 11.93 10.03
C LEU A 122 -4.19 10.53 10.43
N ILE A 123 -4.80 9.48 9.86
CA ILE A 123 -4.34 8.10 10.06
C ILE A 123 -3.10 7.87 9.22
N HIS A 124 -1.96 7.63 9.88
CA HIS A 124 -0.64 7.66 9.24
C HIS A 124 -0.51 6.72 8.04
N HIS A 125 -0.91 5.46 8.20
CA HIS A 125 -0.88 4.50 7.09
C HIS A 125 -1.98 4.73 6.06
N LEU A 126 -3.02 5.52 6.32
CA LEU A 126 -3.97 5.88 5.26
C LEU A 126 -3.40 7.01 4.40
N ARG A 127 -2.81 8.03 5.04
CA ARG A 127 -2.14 9.17 4.40
C ARG A 127 -1.02 8.75 3.46
N GLU A 128 -0.21 7.76 3.85
CA GLU A 128 0.90 7.26 3.04
C GLU A 128 0.40 6.26 1.99
N SER A 129 -0.50 6.74 1.12
CA SER A 129 -1.23 5.97 0.11
C SER A 129 -0.35 5.46 -1.03
N ILE A 130 -0.89 4.67 -1.97
CA ILE A 130 -0.12 4.25 -3.15
C ILE A 130 0.35 5.49 -3.94
N HIS A 131 -0.53 6.47 -4.11
CA HIS A 131 -0.22 7.74 -4.74
C HIS A 131 0.92 8.48 -4.03
N PHE A 132 0.94 8.51 -2.69
CA PHE A 132 2.00 9.17 -1.92
C PHE A 132 3.40 8.70 -2.34
N TYR A 133 3.58 7.40 -2.62
CA TYR A 133 4.86 6.84 -3.01
C TYR A 133 5.14 6.92 -4.52
N ILE A 134 4.12 6.70 -5.36
CA ILE A 134 4.32 6.58 -6.81
C ILE A 134 4.34 7.95 -7.49
N ASN A 135 3.52 8.90 -7.05
CA ASN A 135 3.37 10.19 -7.73
C ASN A 135 4.70 10.95 -7.90
N PRO A 136 5.61 11.01 -6.89
CA PRO A 136 6.92 11.65 -7.06
C PRO A 136 7.79 11.02 -8.16
N LEU A 137 7.55 9.75 -8.51
CA LEU A 137 8.33 9.02 -9.51
C LEU A 137 7.77 9.14 -10.93
N VAL A 138 6.52 9.60 -11.11
CA VAL A 138 5.80 9.51 -12.40
C VAL A 138 6.56 10.13 -13.57
N SER A 139 7.35 11.19 -13.32
CA SER A 139 8.15 11.87 -14.35
C SER A 139 9.43 11.14 -14.74
N ILE A 140 9.90 10.17 -13.94
CA ILE A 140 11.15 9.45 -14.17
C ILE A 140 10.95 7.95 -14.43
N LEU A 141 9.75 7.41 -14.18
CA LEU A 141 9.45 6.01 -14.46
C LEU A 141 9.37 5.74 -15.96
N SER A 142 10.04 4.67 -16.39
CA SER A 142 9.99 4.11 -17.73
C SER A 142 9.95 2.59 -17.66
N THR A 143 9.69 1.95 -18.79
CA THR A 143 9.77 0.49 -18.93
C THR A 143 11.16 -0.07 -18.61
N GLU A 144 12.21 0.77 -18.70
CA GLU A 144 13.62 0.37 -18.56
C GLU A 144 14.14 0.45 -17.12
N ASN A 145 13.44 1.16 -16.24
CA ASN A 145 13.86 1.33 -14.85
C ASN A 145 12.86 0.76 -13.84
N ILE A 146 11.92 -0.08 -14.27
CA ILE A 146 11.05 -0.81 -13.36
C ILE A 146 11.46 -2.28 -13.39
N LEU A 147 12.03 -2.77 -12.28
CA LEU A 147 12.31 -4.19 -12.10
C LEU A 147 11.01 -4.99 -12.12
N GLY A 148 9.98 -4.49 -11.43
CA GLY A 148 8.67 -5.09 -11.44
C GLY A 148 7.76 -4.59 -10.32
N VAL A 149 6.57 -5.18 -10.28
CA VAL A 149 5.57 -4.96 -9.25
C VAL A 149 5.21 -6.30 -8.63
N ILE A 150 5.29 -6.39 -7.31
CA ILE A 150 4.83 -7.52 -6.51
C ILE A 150 3.48 -7.15 -5.89
N CYS A 151 2.44 -7.93 -6.16
CA CYS A 151 1.11 -7.71 -5.59
C CYS A 151 0.91 -8.61 -4.36
N GLN A 152 0.38 -8.08 -3.27
CA GLN A 152 0.08 -8.83 -2.05
C GLN A 152 -0.83 -10.04 -2.32
N GLU A 153 -1.78 -9.89 -3.24
CA GLU A 153 -2.73 -10.93 -3.67
C GLU A 153 -2.05 -12.08 -4.44
N LEU A 154 -0.87 -11.83 -5.03
CA LEU A 154 -0.09 -12.77 -5.84
C LEU A 154 1.35 -12.92 -5.31
N LEU A 155 1.56 -12.67 -4.02
CA LEU A 155 2.88 -12.43 -3.42
C LEU A 155 3.89 -13.55 -3.74
N ALA A 156 3.50 -14.81 -3.55
CA ALA A 156 4.39 -15.95 -3.78
C ALA A 156 4.76 -16.10 -5.26
N GLU A 157 3.79 -15.97 -6.16
CA GLU A 157 4.00 -16.04 -7.60
C GLU A 157 4.89 -14.90 -8.10
N ASP A 158 4.63 -13.67 -7.65
CA ASP A 158 5.40 -12.50 -8.04
C ASP A 158 6.83 -12.54 -7.48
N CYS A 159 7.03 -12.95 -6.22
CA CYS A 159 8.37 -13.16 -5.66
C CYS A 159 9.15 -14.23 -6.42
N SER A 160 8.52 -15.35 -6.76
CA SER A 160 9.17 -16.41 -7.54
C SER A 160 9.59 -15.91 -8.92
N ARG A 161 8.68 -15.23 -9.62
CA ARG A 161 8.89 -14.73 -10.98
C ARG A 161 9.89 -13.58 -11.06
N ILE A 162 9.82 -12.60 -10.16
CA ILE A 162 10.62 -11.37 -10.22
C ILE A 162 11.95 -11.53 -9.48
N LEU A 163 11.93 -12.16 -8.29
CA LEU A 163 13.09 -12.22 -7.40
C LEU A 163 13.76 -13.60 -7.42
N GLY A 164 13.15 -14.63 -8.01
CA GLY A 164 13.69 -15.98 -8.02
C GLY A 164 13.69 -16.64 -6.63
N VAL A 165 12.73 -16.26 -5.77
CA VAL A 165 12.63 -16.76 -4.38
C VAL A 165 11.21 -17.26 -4.08
N ASP A 166 11.11 -18.32 -3.28
CA ASP A 166 9.83 -18.86 -2.83
C ASP A 166 9.33 -18.11 -1.58
N ALA A 167 8.08 -17.63 -1.62
CA ALA A 167 7.42 -16.97 -0.50
C ALA A 167 6.15 -17.69 -0.02
N THR A 168 5.90 -18.93 -0.47
CA THR A 168 4.65 -19.69 -0.22
C THR A 168 4.31 -19.83 1.27
N ASN A 169 5.33 -19.87 2.15
CA ASN A 169 5.16 -20.02 3.60
C ASN A 169 5.66 -18.84 4.43
N LEU A 170 5.99 -17.72 3.79
CA LEU A 170 6.54 -16.55 4.47
C LEU A 170 5.46 -15.52 4.74
N PHE A 171 5.11 -15.38 6.01
CA PHE A 171 4.24 -14.31 6.49
C PHE A 171 4.90 -13.64 7.70
N CYS A 172 5.58 -12.52 7.48
CA CYS A 172 6.30 -11.84 8.56
C CYS A 172 5.34 -11.26 9.61
N ARG A 173 4.13 -10.84 9.19
CA ARG A 173 3.10 -10.27 10.07
C ARG A 173 1.71 -10.58 9.51
N ARG A 174 0.89 -11.30 10.28
CA ARG A 174 -0.56 -11.42 10.01
C ARG A 174 -1.31 -10.40 10.86
N ASN A 175 -2.30 -9.76 10.26
CA ASN A 175 -3.25 -8.95 11.01
C ASN A 175 -4.38 -9.88 11.44
N ASP A 176 -4.36 -10.34 12.68
CA ASP A 176 -5.43 -11.16 13.26
C ASP A 176 -6.62 -10.31 13.69
N SER A 177 -6.96 -9.28 12.90
CA SER A 177 -8.16 -8.47 13.19
C SER A 177 -9.38 -9.39 13.17
N LYS A 178 -10.21 -9.24 14.20
CA LYS A 178 -11.49 -9.94 14.31
C LYS A 178 -12.50 -9.41 13.29
N THR A 179 -12.27 -8.21 12.73
CA THR A 179 -13.15 -7.57 11.76
C THR A 179 -12.83 -8.08 10.36
N SER A 180 -13.83 -8.65 9.68
CA SER A 180 -13.70 -8.98 8.26
C SER A 180 -14.02 -7.77 7.40
N ILE A 181 -13.36 -7.63 6.25
CA ILE A 181 -13.64 -6.55 5.29
C ILE A 181 -15.11 -6.58 4.83
N HIS A 182 -15.65 -7.76 4.58
CA HIS A 182 -17.04 -7.95 4.14
C HIS A 182 -18.08 -7.60 5.22
N SER A 183 -17.70 -7.67 6.50
CA SER A 183 -18.58 -7.24 7.59
C SER A 183 -18.54 -5.72 7.85
N ASP A 184 -17.48 -5.03 7.43
CA ASP A 184 -17.32 -3.60 7.70
C ASP A 184 -17.70 -2.72 6.50
N LEU A 185 -17.33 -3.14 5.28
CA LEU A 185 -17.52 -2.37 4.06
C LEU A 185 -18.76 -2.84 3.30
N ASP A 186 -19.83 -2.05 3.36
CA ASP A 186 -21.00 -2.21 2.50
C ASP A 186 -20.79 -1.56 1.12
N VAL A 187 -21.77 -1.73 0.24
CA VAL A 187 -21.75 -1.20 -1.15
C VAL A 187 -21.48 0.31 -1.17
N LEU A 188 -22.11 1.07 -0.27
CA LEU A 188 -21.92 2.53 -0.20
C LEU A 188 -20.49 2.89 0.22
N SER A 189 -19.97 2.19 1.22
CA SER A 189 -18.61 2.37 1.75
C SER A 189 -17.57 2.07 0.67
N VAL A 190 -17.74 0.97 -0.07
CA VAL A 190 -16.87 0.58 -1.19
C VAL A 190 -16.90 1.63 -2.30
N ALA A 191 -18.09 2.08 -2.70
CA ALA A 191 -18.25 3.11 -3.73
C ALA A 191 -17.57 4.43 -3.33
N ASN A 192 -17.76 4.86 -2.09
CA ASN A 192 -17.13 6.07 -1.55
C ASN A 192 -15.61 5.94 -1.48
N LEU A 193 -15.08 4.81 -0.98
CA LEU A 193 -13.64 4.58 -0.93
C LEU A 193 -13.02 4.54 -2.32
N ARG A 194 -13.67 3.89 -3.29
CA ARG A 194 -13.17 3.86 -4.66
C ARG A 194 -13.04 5.27 -5.24
N ARG A 195 -14.07 6.09 -5.05
CA ARG A 195 -14.06 7.48 -5.53
C ARG A 195 -12.97 8.30 -4.82
N PHE A 196 -12.80 8.10 -3.51
CA PHE A 196 -11.82 8.83 -2.72
C PHE A 196 -10.37 8.41 -3.02
N LEU A 197 -10.14 7.13 -3.27
CA LEU A 197 -8.83 6.53 -3.58
C LEU A 197 -8.52 6.55 -5.09
N PHE A 198 -9.20 7.38 -5.87
CA PHE A 198 -9.05 7.43 -7.34
C PHE A 198 -7.59 7.60 -7.78
N GLU A 199 -6.83 8.42 -7.07
CA GLU A 199 -5.40 8.66 -7.32
C GLU A 199 -4.53 7.41 -7.15
N ASP A 200 -4.82 6.55 -6.16
CA ASP A 200 -4.13 5.27 -5.98
C ASP A 200 -4.38 4.34 -7.19
N TYR A 201 -5.62 4.32 -7.71
CA TYR A 201 -5.96 3.57 -8.92
C TYR A 201 -5.25 4.13 -10.17
N GLN A 202 -5.14 5.46 -10.31
CA GLN A 202 -4.40 6.07 -11.43
C GLN A 202 -2.93 5.65 -11.44
N CYS A 203 -2.28 5.55 -10.28
CA CYS A 203 -0.92 5.04 -10.18
C CYS A 203 -0.81 3.57 -10.63
N ILE A 204 -1.78 2.72 -10.29
CA ILE A 204 -1.83 1.32 -10.76
C ILE A 204 -1.99 1.27 -12.28
N ILE A 205 -2.90 2.05 -12.86
CA ILE A 205 -3.10 2.11 -14.31
C ILE A 205 -1.83 2.61 -15.02
N LYS A 206 -1.12 3.58 -14.44
CA LYS A 206 0.15 4.07 -14.99
C LYS A 206 1.22 2.97 -15.01
N LEU A 207 1.37 2.19 -13.94
CA LEU A 207 2.32 1.07 -13.92
C LEU A 207 1.93 -0.03 -14.90
N TRP A 208 0.63 -0.30 -15.07
CA TRP A 208 0.13 -1.22 -16.09
C TRP A 208 0.41 -0.72 -17.51
N SER A 209 0.21 0.57 -17.80
CA SER A 209 0.49 1.13 -19.13
C SER A 209 1.99 1.18 -19.46
N LEU A 210 2.85 1.14 -18.44
CA LEU A 210 4.30 0.93 -18.57
C LEU A 210 4.69 -0.56 -18.68
N GLY A 211 3.73 -1.48 -18.75
CA GLY A 211 4.00 -2.93 -18.85
C GLY A 211 4.56 -3.56 -17.57
N ALA A 212 4.62 -2.83 -16.45
CA ALA A 212 5.16 -3.32 -15.18
C ALA A 212 4.19 -4.23 -14.41
N ILE A 213 2.90 -4.17 -14.76
CA ILE A 213 1.82 -4.96 -14.18
C ILE A 213 1.19 -5.82 -15.28
N SER A 214 1.02 -7.12 -15.03
CA SER A 214 0.29 -8.03 -15.92
C SER A 214 -1.23 -7.87 -15.82
N ASN A 215 -2.00 -8.33 -16.80
CA ASN A 215 -3.46 -8.30 -16.73
C ASN A 215 -4.02 -9.08 -15.52
N LYS A 216 -3.36 -10.16 -15.12
CA LYS A 216 -3.72 -10.93 -13.91
C LYS A 216 -3.55 -10.09 -12.64
N GLN A 217 -2.40 -9.43 -12.50
CA GLN A 217 -2.14 -8.51 -11.38
C GLN A 217 -3.11 -7.32 -11.40
N LEU A 218 -3.37 -6.75 -12.57
CA LEU A 218 -4.33 -5.65 -12.71
C LEU A 218 -5.72 -6.08 -12.23
N SER A 219 -6.19 -7.24 -12.69
CA SER A 219 -7.45 -7.81 -12.22
C SER A 219 -7.46 -7.90 -10.70
N ALA A 220 -6.45 -8.51 -10.07
CA ALA A 220 -6.37 -8.65 -8.61
C ALA A 220 -6.34 -7.29 -7.86
N LEU A 221 -5.73 -6.26 -8.45
CA LEU A 221 -5.65 -4.92 -7.85
C LEU A 221 -6.95 -4.11 -8.03
N LEU A 222 -7.78 -4.44 -9.01
CA LEU A 222 -9.04 -3.75 -9.30
C LEU A 222 -10.28 -4.50 -8.78
N ASP A 223 -10.19 -5.81 -8.55
CA ASP A 223 -11.31 -6.66 -8.18
C ASP A 223 -11.91 -6.31 -6.80
N GLU A 224 -13.21 -6.51 -6.68
CA GLU A 224 -14.04 -6.24 -5.50
C GLU A 224 -14.38 -7.49 -4.69
N SER A 225 -13.96 -8.68 -5.17
CA SER A 225 -14.27 -9.98 -4.57
C SER A 225 -14.18 -9.99 -3.05
#